data_AF-A0A8M9PKE6-F1
#
_entry.id   AF-A0A8M9PKE6-F1
#
_cell.length_a   1.000
_cell.length_b   1.000
_cell.length_c   1.000
_cell.angle_alpha   90.00
_cell.angle_beta   90.00
_cell.angle_gamma   90.00
#
_symmetry.space_group_name_H-M   'P 1'
#
loop_
_entity.id
_entity.type
_entity.pdbx_description
1 polymer ?
#
loop_
_entity_poly.entity_id
_entity_poly.type
_entity_poly.pdbx_seq_one_letter_code
_entity_poly.pdbx_strand_id
1 'polypeptide(L)'
;MPRHNMDTIRRSPWILRVVEQSPVSSGAESDTEGSSTESERYRIRHTGGDSEKILTTPSMMQQRITELDQQREELKIEVGGEWLQLEVALLRAELQAEQERLHRHTDQLQVLQEKHKHRRSQRSSRREKERVKLEEQRLQVEKMKSRCAEMEKQIPSQPEDQREQMMLQLQQEKDALEATLRVFEDLEFSILELESGVEEERDGEDGETETVIETEITRVQHTRNASQERVQHLEKQLKEMEKEKEKTLSSLRQEKKELLHRTHRILKEKKPLTDWSNITGSTPCMMSLSPLTIHRAAQESLKDSCSLPRRRSSHRKTTDRPVSAQGENNNSLKQESPISVLEGRRPFRV
;
A
#
# COMPACT_ATOMS: atom_id res chain seq x y z
N MET A 1 27.41 -16.58 2.23
CA MET A 1 26.91 -16.78 3.60
C MET A 1 25.38 -16.67 3.58
N PRO A 2 24.64 -17.53 4.31
CA PRO A 2 23.39 -18.08 3.79
C PRO A 2 22.18 -17.78 4.68
N ARG A 3 21.09 -17.20 4.16
CA ARG A 3 19.72 -17.31 4.75
C ARG A 3 18.68 -17.14 3.63
N HIS A 4 18.13 -18.23 3.11
CA HIS A 4 16.88 -18.89 3.54
C HIS A 4 15.61 -18.05 3.37
N ASN A 5 14.73 -18.59 2.51
CA ASN A 5 13.28 -18.72 2.74
C ASN A 5 12.39 -17.50 2.46
N MET A 6 11.62 -17.54 1.37
CA MET A 6 10.18 -17.22 1.37
C MET A 6 9.52 -17.75 0.07
N ASP A 7 9.65 -19.05 -0.20
CA ASP A 7 8.66 -19.74 -1.03
C ASP A 7 7.44 -20.05 -0.16
N THR A 8 6.67 -19.02 0.17
CA THR A 8 5.36 -19.20 0.80
C THR A 8 4.30 -18.94 -0.24
N ILE A 9 4.00 -20.03 -0.95
CA ILE A 9 2.69 -20.32 -1.51
C ILE A 9 1.63 -19.91 -0.48
N ARG A 10 0.95 -18.79 -0.72
CA ARG A 10 -0.38 -18.56 -0.16
C ARG A 10 -1.37 -18.64 -1.30
N ARG A 11 -1.45 -19.84 -1.91
CA ARG A 11 -2.65 -20.26 -2.63
C ARG A 11 -3.79 -20.17 -1.62
N SER A 12 -4.57 -19.12 -1.78
CA SER A 12 -5.70 -18.78 -0.94
C SER A 12 -6.57 -20.02 -0.70
N PRO A 13 -6.74 -20.51 0.56
CA PRO A 13 -7.35 -21.80 0.91
C PRO A 13 -8.82 -22.00 0.48
N TRP A 14 -9.41 -21.00 -0.17
CA TRP A 14 -10.84 -20.92 -0.41
C TRP A 14 -11.18 -21.05 -1.91
N ILE A 15 -10.20 -20.96 -2.82
CA ILE A 15 -10.35 -21.41 -4.22
C ILE A 15 -10.70 -22.91 -4.26
N LEU A 16 -10.20 -23.69 -3.29
CA LEU A 16 -10.62 -25.09 -3.10
C LEU A 16 -12.04 -25.20 -2.52
N ARG A 17 -12.46 -24.30 -1.63
CA ARG A 17 -13.79 -24.41 -0.99
C ARG A 17 -14.95 -24.09 -1.91
N VAL A 18 -14.78 -23.18 -2.88
CA VAL A 18 -15.89 -22.80 -3.80
C VAL A 18 -16.06 -23.80 -4.94
N VAL A 19 -15.03 -24.61 -5.26
CA VAL A 19 -15.08 -25.61 -6.33
C VAL A 19 -15.61 -26.98 -5.85
N GLU A 20 -15.53 -27.30 -4.55
CA GLU A 20 -15.87 -28.64 -4.04
C GLU A 20 -17.12 -28.75 -3.14
N GLN A 21 -17.87 -27.67 -2.90
CA GLN A 21 -19.05 -27.76 -2.02
C GLN A 21 -20.34 -28.13 -2.77
N SER A 22 -20.48 -29.42 -3.06
CA SER A 22 -21.79 -30.10 -3.03
C SER A 22 -22.02 -30.57 -1.58
N PRO A 23 -23.15 -30.26 -0.93
CA PRO A 23 -23.37 -30.63 0.45
C PRO A 23 -23.73 -32.12 0.51
N VAL A 24 -22.75 -32.97 0.83
CA VAL A 24 -23.04 -34.29 1.37
C VAL A 24 -23.50 -34.09 2.81
N SER A 25 -24.74 -34.49 3.05
CA SER A 25 -25.42 -34.50 4.33
C SER A 25 -24.57 -35.24 5.38
N SER A 26 -24.14 -34.52 6.42
CA SER A 26 -23.76 -35.12 7.69
C SER A 26 -24.61 -34.42 8.75
N GLY A 27 -25.74 -35.05 9.06
CA GLY A 27 -26.50 -34.77 10.27
C GLY A 27 -25.73 -35.32 11.46
N ALA A 28 -25.46 -34.46 12.42
CA ALA A 28 -25.10 -34.83 13.78
C ALA A 28 -25.98 -33.97 14.70
N GLU A 29 -26.70 -34.67 15.56
CA GLU A 29 -27.63 -34.18 16.56
C GLU A 29 -27.07 -33.08 17.47
N SER A 30 -27.91 -32.13 17.84
CA SER A 30 -27.73 -31.32 19.04
C SER A 30 -29.11 -30.89 19.54
N ASP A 31 -29.68 -31.76 20.37
CA ASP A 31 -30.77 -31.43 21.27
C ASP A 31 -30.29 -30.35 22.26
N THR A 32 -30.99 -29.23 22.35
CA THR A 32 -31.12 -28.48 23.59
C THR A 32 -32.47 -27.77 23.62
N GLU A 33 -33.29 -28.19 24.58
CA GLU A 33 -34.62 -27.69 24.87
C GLU A 33 -34.59 -26.28 25.50
N GLY A 34 -35.66 -25.50 25.29
CA GLY A 34 -35.75 -24.14 25.84
C GLY A 34 -37.09 -23.47 25.55
N SER A 35 -38.11 -23.94 26.27
CA SER A 35 -39.50 -23.47 26.39
C SER A 35 -39.72 -21.95 26.42
N SER A 36 -40.85 -21.47 25.86
CA SER A 36 -41.83 -20.62 26.57
C SER A 36 -43.08 -20.31 25.73
N THR A 37 -44.24 -20.80 26.20
CA THR A 37 -45.55 -20.12 26.44
C THR A 37 -46.13 -19.18 25.36
N GLU A 38 -47.43 -18.98 25.13
CA GLU A 38 -48.72 -19.56 25.53
C GLU A 38 -49.75 -18.62 24.84
N SER A 39 -50.37 -19.04 23.73
CA SER A 39 -51.60 -18.50 23.13
C SER A 39 -51.70 -19.22 21.77
N GLU A 40 -52.73 -19.94 21.38
CA GLU A 40 -54.12 -19.59 21.39
C GLU A 40 -54.89 -20.90 21.15
N ARG A 41 -55.72 -21.33 22.11
CA ARG A 41 -56.70 -22.38 21.86
C ARG A 41 -57.84 -21.78 21.05
N TYR A 42 -57.83 -21.93 19.73
CA TYR A 42 -59.02 -21.70 18.92
C TYR A 42 -59.17 -22.74 17.79
N ARG A 43 -60.20 -23.57 17.98
CA ARG A 43 -60.97 -24.31 16.95
C ARG A 43 -60.20 -25.27 16.03
N ILE A 44 -59.98 -26.48 16.55
CA ILE A 44 -60.11 -27.70 15.75
C ILE A 44 -61.61 -27.93 15.52
N ARG A 45 -62.13 -27.49 14.37
CA ARG A 45 -63.41 -27.94 13.78
C ARG A 45 -63.34 -27.82 12.25
N HIS A 46 -63.22 -28.97 11.61
CA HIS A 46 -63.83 -29.34 10.33
C HIS A 46 -63.90 -28.28 9.22
N THR A 47 -62.90 -28.28 8.34
CA THR A 47 -63.10 -28.13 6.89
C THR A 47 -62.12 -29.07 6.19
N GLY A 48 -62.60 -30.25 5.81
CA GLY A 48 -62.00 -31.00 4.71
C GLY A 48 -62.23 -30.20 3.43
N GLY A 49 -61.20 -30.06 2.60
CA GLY A 49 -61.34 -29.27 1.38
C GLY A 49 -60.07 -29.15 0.56
N ASP A 50 -58.94 -28.73 1.15
CA ASP A 50 -57.82 -28.22 0.34
C ASP A 50 -56.48 -28.92 0.62
N SER A 51 -56.48 -30.25 0.69
CA SER A 51 -55.37 -31.00 0.08
C SER A 51 -55.58 -30.99 -1.45
N GLU A 52 -55.69 -29.78 -2.01
CA GLU A 52 -55.68 -29.53 -3.43
C GLU A 52 -54.26 -29.84 -3.87
N LYS A 53 -54.15 -31.06 -4.39
CA LYS A 53 -53.04 -31.62 -5.13
C LYS A 53 -52.44 -30.50 -5.99
N ILE A 54 -51.36 -29.88 -5.50
CA ILE A 54 -50.41 -29.19 -6.35
C ILE A 54 -49.78 -30.31 -7.20
N LEU A 55 -50.48 -30.74 -8.25
CA LEU A 55 -49.94 -31.55 -9.32
C LEU A 55 -49.03 -30.60 -10.12
N THR A 56 -47.88 -30.24 -9.54
CA THR A 56 -46.80 -29.62 -10.31
C THR A 56 -46.39 -30.65 -11.35
N THR A 57 -46.76 -30.39 -12.60
CA THR A 57 -46.35 -31.24 -13.73
C THR A 57 -44.83 -31.42 -13.68
N PRO A 58 -44.27 -32.61 -13.93
CA PRO A 58 -42.82 -32.83 -13.95
C PRO A 58 -42.05 -31.80 -14.80
N SER A 59 -42.68 -31.32 -15.89
CA SER A 59 -42.15 -30.24 -16.73
C SER A 59 -41.97 -28.91 -15.98
N MET A 60 -42.91 -28.52 -15.10
CA MET A 60 -42.82 -27.27 -14.33
C MET A 60 -41.71 -27.36 -13.27
N MET A 61 -41.57 -28.51 -12.62
CA MET A 61 -40.46 -28.76 -11.69
C MET A 61 -39.11 -28.70 -12.41
N GLN A 62 -39.00 -29.32 -13.59
CA GLN A 62 -37.77 -29.26 -14.39
C GLN A 62 -37.43 -27.83 -14.79
N GLN A 63 -38.40 -27.05 -15.27
CA GLN A 63 -38.18 -25.64 -15.58
C GLN A 63 -37.69 -24.87 -14.36
N ARG A 64 -38.31 -25.08 -13.19
CA ARG A 64 -37.89 -24.42 -11.94
C ARG A 64 -36.47 -24.81 -11.52
N ILE A 65 -36.11 -26.10 -11.62
CA ILE A 65 -34.74 -26.57 -11.34
C ILE A 65 -33.74 -25.86 -12.26
N THR A 66 -34.06 -25.75 -13.56
CA THR A 66 -33.15 -25.12 -14.52
C THR A 66 -33.00 -23.61 -14.31
N GLU A 67 -34.04 -22.95 -13.82
CA GLU A 67 -33.99 -21.53 -13.43
C GLU A 67 -33.12 -21.36 -12.18
N LEU A 68 -33.30 -22.20 -11.15
CA LEU A 68 -32.49 -22.20 -9.94
C LEU A 68 -31.01 -22.49 -10.23
N ASP A 69 -30.73 -23.43 -11.15
CA ASP A 69 -29.38 -23.75 -11.60
C ASP A 69 -28.71 -22.55 -12.30
N GLN A 70 -29.46 -21.82 -13.12
CA GLN A 70 -28.98 -20.59 -13.75
C GLN A 70 -28.72 -19.49 -12.74
N GLN A 71 -29.63 -19.29 -11.78
CA GLN A 71 -29.47 -18.31 -10.70
C GLN A 71 -28.26 -18.62 -9.83
N ARG A 72 -28.02 -19.90 -9.50
CA ARG A 72 -26.81 -20.32 -8.78
C ARG A 72 -25.55 -19.95 -9.54
N GLU A 73 -25.50 -20.23 -10.84
CA GLU A 73 -24.31 -19.93 -11.65
C GLU A 73 -24.10 -18.42 -11.82
N GLU A 74 -25.18 -17.64 -11.92
CA GLU A 74 -25.10 -16.18 -11.91
C GLU A 74 -24.52 -15.64 -10.60
N LEU A 75 -25.02 -16.12 -9.46
CA LEU A 75 -24.48 -15.76 -8.15
C LEU A 75 -23.02 -16.20 -7.99
N LYS A 76 -22.63 -17.35 -8.55
CA LYS A 76 -21.24 -17.83 -8.55
C LYS A 76 -20.32 -16.88 -9.32
N ILE A 77 -20.76 -16.41 -10.50
CA ILE A 77 -20.02 -15.43 -11.31
C ILE A 77 -19.92 -14.08 -10.56
N GLU A 78 -21.03 -13.61 -9.99
CA GLU A 78 -21.11 -12.32 -9.31
C GLU A 78 -20.24 -12.31 -8.04
N VAL A 79 -20.50 -13.22 -7.10
CA VAL A 79 -19.77 -13.32 -5.83
C VAL A 79 -18.29 -13.63 -6.08
N GLY A 80 -17.98 -14.54 -7.01
CA GLY A 80 -16.61 -14.86 -7.39
C GLY A 80 -15.88 -13.65 -7.99
N GLY A 81 -16.54 -12.92 -8.89
CA GLY A 81 -16.02 -11.72 -9.52
C GLY A 81 -15.76 -10.58 -8.54
N GLU A 82 -16.71 -10.33 -7.64
CA GLU A 82 -16.58 -9.31 -6.59
C GLU A 82 -15.42 -9.62 -5.64
N TRP A 83 -15.25 -10.88 -5.23
CA TRP A 83 -14.12 -11.23 -4.37
C TRP A 83 -12.78 -11.04 -5.08
N LEU A 84 -12.65 -11.51 -6.32
CA LEU A 84 -11.41 -11.35 -7.08
C LEU A 84 -11.10 -9.86 -7.33
N GLN A 85 -12.14 -9.06 -7.51
CA GLN A 85 -12.02 -7.61 -7.64
C GLN A 85 -11.57 -6.95 -6.32
N LEU A 86 -12.03 -7.45 -5.16
CA LEU A 86 -11.56 -7.00 -3.85
C LEU A 86 -10.07 -7.32 -3.67
N GLU A 87 -9.64 -8.54 -3.99
CA GLU A 87 -8.23 -8.94 -3.88
C GLU A 87 -7.33 -8.08 -4.77
N VAL A 88 -7.75 -7.81 -6.02
CA VAL A 88 -7.06 -6.87 -6.92
C VAL A 88 -7.03 -5.45 -6.34
N ALA A 89 -8.11 -4.99 -5.71
CA ALA A 89 -8.14 -3.66 -5.09
C ALA A 89 -7.21 -3.55 -3.88
N LEU A 90 -7.13 -4.60 -3.05
CA LEU A 90 -6.21 -4.66 -1.91
C LEU A 90 -4.74 -4.60 -2.36
N LEU A 91 -4.38 -5.39 -3.38
CA LEU A 91 -3.01 -5.36 -3.93
C LEU A 91 -2.66 -4.02 -4.57
N ARG A 92 -3.61 -3.36 -5.26
CA ARG A 92 -3.41 -2.01 -5.81
C ARG A 92 -3.17 -0.99 -4.70
N ALA A 93 -3.95 -1.06 -3.62
CA ALA A 93 -3.78 -0.16 -2.47
C ALA A 93 -2.43 -0.38 -1.78
N GLU A 94 -2.02 -1.63 -1.57
CA GLU A 94 -0.71 -1.95 -0.99
C GLU A 94 0.44 -1.48 -1.90
N LEU A 95 0.34 -1.72 -3.21
CA LEU A 95 1.31 -1.24 -4.20
C LEU A 95 1.44 0.29 -4.15
N GLN A 96 0.31 1.01 -4.12
CA GLN A 96 0.32 2.47 -4.03
C GLN A 96 1.01 2.94 -2.74
N ALA A 97 0.68 2.34 -1.59
CA ALA A 97 1.30 2.70 -0.31
C ALA A 97 2.83 2.45 -0.30
N GLU A 98 3.29 1.36 -0.93
CA GLU A 98 4.73 1.09 -1.08
C GLU A 98 5.40 2.03 -2.09
N GLN A 99 4.73 2.41 -3.18
CA GLN A 99 5.24 3.43 -4.11
C GLN A 99 5.40 4.79 -3.43
N GLU A 100 4.44 5.21 -2.61
CA GLU A 100 4.53 6.44 -1.80
C GLU A 100 5.67 6.35 -0.77
N ARG A 101 5.89 5.19 -0.15
CA ARG A 101 7.04 4.96 0.74
C ARG A 101 8.36 5.04 -0.01
N LEU A 102 8.46 4.41 -1.19
CA LEU A 102 9.64 4.46 -2.06
C LEU A 102 9.95 5.91 -2.48
N HIS A 103 8.93 6.69 -2.83
CA HIS A 103 9.09 8.11 -3.17
C HIS A 103 9.65 8.90 -1.99
N ARG A 104 9.07 8.74 -0.77
CA ARG A 104 9.60 9.37 0.45
C ARG A 104 11.06 9.02 0.74
N HIS A 105 11.45 7.76 0.59
CA HIS A 105 12.85 7.35 0.76
C HIS A 105 13.76 7.95 -0.31
N THR A 106 13.27 8.11 -1.55
CA THR A 106 14.02 8.72 -2.65
C THR A 106 14.23 10.22 -2.40
N ASP A 107 13.20 10.93 -1.96
CA ASP A 107 13.28 12.35 -1.62
C ASP A 107 14.21 12.58 -0.41
N GLN A 108 14.08 11.75 0.62
CA GLN A 108 14.96 11.78 1.80
C GLN A 108 16.43 11.56 1.41
N LEU A 109 16.70 10.58 0.54
CA LEU A 109 18.05 10.31 0.05
C LEU A 109 18.61 11.52 -0.71
N GLN A 110 17.82 12.15 -1.57
CA GLN A 110 18.23 13.35 -2.32
C GLN A 110 18.58 14.51 -1.37
N VAL A 111 17.76 14.77 -0.35
CA VAL A 111 18.02 15.80 0.65
C VAL A 111 19.33 15.53 1.40
N LEU A 112 19.56 14.28 1.82
CA LEU A 112 20.79 13.90 2.52
C LEU A 112 22.03 14.03 1.63
N GLN A 113 21.93 13.64 0.35
CA GLN A 113 23.02 13.78 -0.63
C GLN A 113 23.37 15.24 -0.88
N GLU A 114 22.38 16.13 -1.05
CA GLU A 114 22.63 17.57 -1.20
C GLU A 114 23.23 18.17 0.07
N LYS A 115 22.74 17.76 1.26
CA LYS A 115 23.30 18.19 2.54
C LYS A 115 24.77 17.77 2.66
N HIS A 116 25.11 16.53 2.29
CA HIS A 116 26.48 16.00 2.28
C HIS A 116 27.39 16.78 1.34
N LYS A 117 26.95 17.01 0.10
CA LYS A 117 27.66 17.82 -0.90
C LYS A 117 27.89 19.26 -0.42
N HIS A 118 26.88 19.88 0.20
CA HIS A 118 26.98 21.23 0.73
C HIS A 118 28.05 21.34 1.83
N ARG A 119 28.05 20.43 2.81
CA ARG A 119 29.08 20.41 3.86
C ARG A 119 30.47 20.18 3.30
N ARG A 120 30.62 19.24 2.35
CA ARG A 120 31.90 19.01 1.68
C ARG A 120 32.42 20.25 0.96
N SER A 121 31.54 21.00 0.30
CA SER A 121 31.87 22.28 -0.34
C SER A 121 32.27 23.34 0.69
N GLN A 122 31.54 23.46 1.79
CA GLN A 122 31.84 24.38 2.90
C GLN A 122 33.22 24.08 3.52
N ARG A 123 33.51 22.81 3.80
CA ARG A 123 34.82 22.37 4.30
C ARG A 123 35.94 22.66 3.32
N SER A 124 35.73 22.37 2.03
CA SER A 124 36.70 22.71 0.98
C SER A 124 36.95 24.22 0.90
N SER A 125 35.92 25.05 1.07
CA SER A 125 36.06 26.51 1.09
C SER A 125 36.78 27.02 2.33
N ARG A 126 36.55 26.41 3.51
CA ARG A 126 37.29 26.72 4.76
C ARG A 126 38.79 26.45 4.57
N ARG A 127 39.13 25.25 4.10
CA ARG A 127 40.51 24.83 3.82
C ARG A 127 41.20 25.76 2.80
N GLU A 128 40.50 26.15 1.75
CA GLU A 128 41.06 27.07 0.74
C GLU A 128 41.37 28.45 1.34
N LYS A 129 40.49 29.00 2.20
CA LYS A 129 40.75 30.28 2.87
C LYS A 129 41.97 30.23 3.77
N GLU A 130 42.19 29.12 4.47
CA GLU A 130 43.37 28.93 5.31
C GLU A 130 44.64 28.84 4.47
N ARG A 131 44.61 28.10 3.34
CA ARG A 131 45.74 28.07 2.38
C ARG A 131 46.09 29.44 1.81
N VAL A 132 45.08 30.24 1.45
CA VAL A 132 45.30 31.61 0.96
C VAL A 132 45.97 32.48 2.03
N LYS A 133 45.52 32.40 3.28
CA LYS A 133 46.14 33.12 4.41
C LYS A 133 47.59 32.68 4.66
N LEU A 134 47.87 31.38 4.56
CA LEU A 134 49.22 30.85 4.70
C LEU A 134 50.14 31.40 3.62
N GLU A 135 49.69 31.44 2.36
CA GLU A 135 50.49 31.97 1.25
C GLU A 135 50.73 33.48 1.39
N GLU A 136 49.75 34.24 1.87
CA GLU A 136 49.91 35.66 2.19
C GLU A 136 51.01 35.87 3.25
N GLN A 137 50.98 35.09 4.33
CA GLN A 137 52.01 35.14 5.37
C GLN A 137 53.37 34.68 4.86
N ARG A 138 53.41 33.66 3.99
CA ARG A 138 54.64 33.19 3.34
C ARG A 138 55.31 34.30 2.52
N LEU A 139 54.54 35.00 1.71
CA LEU A 139 55.02 36.14 0.92
C LEU A 139 55.50 37.29 1.81
N GLN A 140 54.79 37.55 2.91
CA GLN A 140 55.19 38.56 3.89
C GLN A 140 56.55 38.22 4.52
N VAL A 141 56.75 36.97 4.94
CA VAL A 141 58.03 36.46 5.47
C VAL A 141 59.15 36.60 4.44
N GLU A 142 58.91 36.23 3.18
CA GLU A 142 59.91 36.34 2.10
C GLU A 142 60.32 37.79 1.83
N LYS A 143 59.35 38.72 1.83
CA LYS A 143 59.60 40.16 1.69
C LYS A 143 60.45 40.71 2.84
N MET A 144 60.15 40.33 4.09
CA MET A 144 60.93 40.75 5.26
C MET A 144 62.35 40.18 5.25
N LYS A 145 62.51 38.90 4.85
CA LYS A 145 63.82 38.25 4.66
C LYS A 145 64.66 39.01 3.61
N SER A 146 64.05 39.38 2.49
CA SER A 146 64.72 40.14 1.44
C SER A 146 65.17 41.51 1.93
N ARG A 147 64.32 42.25 2.66
CA ARG A 147 64.66 43.54 3.28
C ARG A 147 65.81 43.44 4.28
N CYS A 148 65.79 42.43 5.15
CA CYS A 148 66.88 42.19 6.10
C CYS A 148 68.20 41.90 5.36
N ALA A 149 68.17 41.03 4.34
CA ALA A 149 69.35 40.68 3.56
C ALA A 149 69.91 41.88 2.75
N GLU A 150 69.05 42.77 2.25
CA GLU A 150 69.46 44.01 1.58
C GLU A 150 70.13 44.99 2.55
N MET A 151 69.61 45.13 3.77
CA MET A 151 70.19 45.99 4.79
C MET A 151 71.54 45.43 5.28
N GLU A 152 71.64 44.13 5.50
CA GLU A 152 72.90 43.43 5.82
C GLU A 152 73.99 43.67 4.77
N LYS A 153 73.64 43.67 3.48
CA LYS A 153 74.58 43.97 2.39
C LYS A 153 75.05 45.43 2.41
N GLN A 154 74.24 46.37 2.89
CA GLN A 154 74.55 47.80 2.89
C GLN A 154 75.41 48.20 4.11
N ILE A 155 75.23 47.55 5.27
CA ILE A 155 75.91 47.90 6.53
C ILE A 155 77.44 48.05 6.41
N PRO A 156 78.18 47.13 5.75
CA PRO A 156 79.63 47.24 5.63
C PRO A 156 80.12 48.47 4.85
N SER A 157 79.28 49.01 3.96
CA SER A 157 79.66 50.10 3.05
C SER A 157 79.55 51.51 3.67
N GLN A 158 78.93 51.64 4.86
CA GLN A 158 78.64 52.94 5.47
C GLN A 158 79.70 53.38 6.51
N PRO A 159 79.81 54.70 6.78
CA PRO A 159 80.61 55.26 7.88
C PRO A 159 80.21 54.72 9.25
N GLU A 160 81.13 54.76 10.22
CA GLU A 160 80.95 54.17 11.56
C GLU A 160 79.71 54.71 12.30
N ASP A 161 79.50 56.03 12.30
CA ASP A 161 78.32 56.66 12.94
C ASP A 161 76.98 56.17 12.36
N GLN A 162 76.92 55.91 11.05
CA GLN A 162 75.71 55.41 10.36
C GLN A 162 75.55 53.90 10.51
N ARG A 163 76.67 53.18 10.65
CA ARG A 163 76.71 51.73 10.79
C ARG A 163 75.97 51.27 12.04
N GLU A 164 76.21 51.92 13.17
CA GLU A 164 75.55 51.58 14.44
C GLU A 164 74.03 51.78 14.35
N GLN A 165 73.59 52.91 13.75
CA GLN A 165 72.17 53.18 13.54
C GLN A 165 71.49 52.12 12.65
N MET A 166 72.11 51.76 11.53
CA MET A 166 71.59 50.72 10.64
C MET A 166 71.62 49.33 11.26
N MET A 167 72.62 49.03 12.10
CA MET A 167 72.66 47.78 12.86
C MET A 167 71.48 47.67 13.82
N LEU A 168 71.12 48.75 14.51
CA LEU A 168 69.93 48.77 15.38
C LEU A 168 68.64 48.59 14.57
N GLN A 169 68.53 49.25 13.42
CA GLN A 169 67.38 49.07 12.52
C GLN A 169 67.29 47.63 12.00
N LEU A 170 68.42 47.04 11.58
CA LEU A 170 68.46 45.65 11.16
C LEU A 170 68.02 44.71 12.28
N GLN A 171 68.41 44.98 13.52
CA GLN A 171 67.99 44.17 14.66
C GLN A 171 66.46 44.25 14.86
N GLN A 172 65.88 45.46 14.81
CA GLN A 172 64.42 45.64 14.91
C GLN A 172 63.68 44.92 13.77
N GLU A 173 64.24 44.96 12.56
CA GLU A 173 63.73 44.27 11.38
C GLU A 173 63.80 42.75 11.51
N LYS A 174 64.88 42.22 12.10
CA LYS A 174 65.03 40.79 12.43
C LYS A 174 64.04 40.33 13.48
N ASP A 175 63.84 41.12 14.55
CA ASP A 175 62.87 40.80 15.60
C ASP A 175 61.44 40.78 15.03
N ALA A 176 61.12 41.73 14.14
CA ALA A 176 59.84 41.76 13.43
C ALA A 176 59.68 40.56 12.47
N LEU A 177 60.76 40.17 11.76
CA LEU A 177 60.78 38.98 10.93
C LEU A 177 60.52 37.72 11.77
N GLU A 178 61.16 37.56 12.92
CA GLU A 178 60.95 36.42 13.83
C GLU A 178 59.49 36.36 14.29
N ALA A 179 58.88 37.50 14.63
CA ALA A 179 57.46 37.56 14.99
C ALA A 179 56.54 37.12 13.84
N THR A 180 56.83 37.55 12.60
CA THR A 180 56.06 37.11 11.42
C THR A 180 56.28 35.64 11.07
N LEU A 181 57.48 35.11 11.29
CA LEU A 181 57.79 33.69 11.12
C LEU A 181 56.98 32.84 12.09
N ARG A 182 56.85 33.25 13.35
CA ARG A 182 56.02 32.55 14.32
C ARG A 182 54.55 32.48 13.89
N VAL A 183 53.99 33.58 13.38
CA VAL A 183 52.62 33.58 12.84
C VAL A 183 52.48 32.64 11.64
N PHE A 184 53.49 32.59 10.77
CA PHE A 184 53.52 31.66 9.64
C PHE A 184 53.57 30.20 10.11
N GLU A 185 54.44 29.86 11.07
CA GLU A 185 54.56 28.52 11.66
C GLU A 185 53.27 28.09 12.37
N ASP A 186 52.62 28.99 13.11
CA ASP A 186 51.34 28.73 13.78
C ASP A 186 50.23 28.41 12.76
N LEU A 187 50.19 29.12 11.63
CA LEU A 187 49.23 28.84 10.54
C LEU A 187 49.54 27.54 9.82
N GLU A 188 50.83 27.25 9.56
CA GLU A 188 51.27 26.00 8.96
C GLU A 188 50.86 24.81 9.84
N PHE A 189 51.08 24.92 11.15
CA PHE A 189 50.67 23.92 12.11
C PHE A 189 49.15 23.74 12.14
N SER A 190 48.39 24.84 12.17
CA SER A 190 46.91 24.79 12.13
C SER A 190 46.39 24.08 10.89
N ILE A 191 46.98 24.31 9.71
CA ILE A 191 46.61 23.62 8.46
C ILE A 191 46.94 22.13 8.53
N LEU A 192 48.08 21.75 9.10
CA LEU A 192 48.44 20.34 9.29
C LEU A 192 47.47 19.62 10.25
N GLU A 193 47.01 20.27 11.31
CA GLU A 193 45.97 19.74 12.21
C GLU A 193 44.64 19.52 11.47
N LEU A 194 44.27 20.42 10.57
CA LEU A 194 43.08 20.30 9.72
C LEU A 194 43.19 19.20 8.67
N GLU A 195 44.37 19.02 8.07
CA GLU A 195 44.63 17.99 7.05
C GLU A 195 44.78 16.59 7.64
N SER A 196 45.32 16.50 8.85
CA SER A 196 45.46 15.23 9.59
C SER A 196 44.12 14.73 10.16
N GLY A 197 43.06 15.53 10.08
CA GLY A 197 41.75 15.21 10.67
C GLY A 197 41.71 15.43 12.18
N VAL A 198 42.79 15.91 12.81
CA VAL A 198 42.84 16.19 14.25
C VAL A 198 41.82 17.27 14.62
N GLU A 199 41.64 18.29 13.77
CA GLU A 199 40.55 19.26 13.98
C GLU A 199 39.18 18.66 13.72
N GLU A 200 39.02 17.64 12.86
CA GLU A 200 37.72 16.95 12.71
C GLU A 200 37.36 16.14 13.98
N GLU A 201 38.36 15.72 14.75
CA GLU A 201 38.20 15.12 16.09
C GLU A 201 37.98 16.18 17.18
N ARG A 202 38.54 17.39 17.01
CA ARG A 202 38.45 18.50 17.99
C ARG A 202 37.16 19.32 17.85
N ASP A 203 36.84 19.73 16.63
CA ASP A 203 35.56 20.31 16.20
C ASP A 203 34.48 19.20 16.10
N GLY A 204 34.42 18.27 17.06
CA GLY A 204 33.69 16.99 16.97
C GLY A 204 32.27 17.07 16.40
N GLU A 205 31.60 18.22 16.49
CA GLU A 205 30.33 18.49 15.80
C GLU A 205 30.40 18.35 14.26
N ASP A 206 31.43 18.87 13.58
CA ASP A 206 31.51 18.83 12.11
C ASP A 206 31.87 17.42 11.59
N GLY A 207 32.81 16.74 12.26
CA GLY A 207 33.20 15.35 11.94
C GLY A 207 32.10 14.34 12.27
N GLU A 208 31.49 14.44 13.46
CA GLU A 208 30.35 13.62 13.84
C GLU A 208 29.16 13.87 12.91
N THR A 209 28.87 15.12 12.53
CA THR A 209 27.76 15.38 11.60
C THR A 209 28.02 14.84 10.20
N GLU A 210 29.27 14.83 9.70
CA GLU A 210 29.59 14.21 8.41
C GLU A 210 29.38 12.70 8.44
N THR A 211 29.93 12.01 9.45
CA THR A 211 29.76 10.56 9.63
C THR A 211 28.30 10.16 9.88
N VAL A 212 27.56 10.93 10.68
CA VAL A 212 26.11 10.73 10.90
C VAL A 212 25.33 10.82 9.60
N ILE A 213 25.72 11.70 8.68
CA ILE A 213 24.97 11.88 7.44
C ILE A 213 25.36 10.82 6.41
N GLU A 214 26.60 10.36 6.36
CA GLU A 214 27.01 9.22 5.53
C GLU A 214 26.36 7.90 5.98
N THR A 215 26.30 7.67 7.29
CA THR A 215 25.60 6.51 7.86
C THR A 215 24.10 6.57 7.58
N GLU A 216 23.48 7.76 7.71
CA GLU A 216 22.08 7.97 7.39
C GLU A 216 21.78 7.79 5.88
N ILE A 217 22.65 8.28 4.98
CA ILE A 217 22.55 8.02 3.53
C ILE A 217 22.55 6.51 3.26
N THR A 218 23.47 5.78 3.89
CA THR A 218 23.59 4.32 3.71
C THR A 218 22.34 3.60 4.23
N ARG A 219 21.83 4.02 5.40
CA ARG A 219 20.61 3.48 6.01
C ARG A 219 19.40 3.70 5.11
N VAL A 220 19.19 4.94 4.64
CA VAL A 220 18.05 5.30 3.78
C VAL A 220 18.17 4.61 2.42
N GLN A 221 19.37 4.48 1.87
CA GLN A 221 19.61 3.74 0.63
C GLN A 221 19.19 2.27 0.75
N HIS A 222 19.53 1.62 1.88
CA HIS A 222 19.10 0.25 2.13
C HIS A 222 17.59 0.12 2.23
N THR A 223 16.90 1.01 2.96
CA THR A 223 15.44 1.00 3.06
C THR A 223 14.74 1.32 1.73
N ARG A 224 15.34 2.21 0.92
CA ARG A 224 14.88 2.51 -0.44
C ARG A 224 14.94 1.27 -1.33
N ASN A 225 16.06 0.54 -1.30
CA ASN A 225 16.24 -0.68 -2.08
C ASN A 225 15.24 -1.76 -1.67
N ALA A 226 15.05 -1.99 -0.37
CA ALA A 226 14.06 -2.93 0.14
C ALA A 226 12.62 -2.56 -0.30
N SER A 227 12.26 -1.27 -0.24
CA SER A 227 10.96 -0.79 -0.72
C SER A 227 10.81 -0.97 -2.24
N GLN A 228 11.88 -0.76 -3.00
CA GLN A 228 11.89 -0.98 -4.45
C GLN A 228 11.66 -2.45 -4.82
N GLU A 229 12.28 -3.39 -4.10
CA GLU A 229 12.04 -4.83 -4.26
C GLU A 229 10.59 -5.19 -3.92
N ARG A 230 10.03 -4.61 -2.85
CA ARG A 230 8.63 -4.78 -2.44
C ARG A 230 7.66 -4.30 -3.53
N VAL A 231 7.90 -3.14 -4.12
CA VAL A 231 7.11 -2.61 -5.25
C VAL A 231 7.11 -3.58 -6.42
N GLN A 232 8.29 -4.05 -6.86
CA GLN A 232 8.40 -5.01 -7.97
C GLN A 232 7.65 -6.33 -7.67
N HIS A 233 7.71 -6.79 -6.42
CA HIS A 233 6.99 -7.98 -5.99
C HIS A 233 5.47 -7.78 -6.07
N LEU A 234 4.96 -6.66 -5.55
CA LEU A 234 3.52 -6.33 -5.58
C LEU A 234 3.01 -6.10 -7.00
N GLU A 235 3.79 -5.48 -7.88
CA GLU A 235 3.46 -5.34 -9.31
C GLU A 235 3.29 -6.70 -9.99
N LYS A 236 4.19 -7.66 -9.69
CA LYS A 236 4.09 -9.03 -10.20
C LYS A 236 2.85 -9.74 -9.67
N GLN A 237 2.58 -9.66 -8.36
CA GLN A 237 1.40 -10.26 -7.74
C GLN A 237 0.10 -9.68 -8.30
N LEU A 238 0.01 -8.35 -8.44
CA LEU A 238 -1.15 -7.68 -9.02
C LEU A 238 -1.41 -8.18 -10.44
N LYS A 239 -0.38 -8.27 -11.28
CA LYS A 239 -0.49 -8.78 -12.65
C LYS A 239 -0.93 -10.24 -12.71
N GLU A 240 -0.50 -11.06 -11.77
CA GLU A 240 -0.93 -12.46 -11.66
C GLU A 240 -2.40 -12.56 -11.24
N MET A 241 -2.81 -11.80 -10.22
CA MET A 241 -4.20 -11.78 -9.73
C MET A 241 -5.18 -11.23 -10.76
N GLU A 242 -4.79 -10.20 -11.53
CA GLU A 242 -5.62 -9.68 -12.62
C GLU A 242 -5.84 -10.73 -13.72
N LYS A 243 -4.78 -11.51 -14.05
CA LYS A 243 -4.90 -12.64 -14.99
C LYS A 243 -5.77 -13.75 -14.44
N GLU A 244 -5.62 -14.10 -13.17
CA GLU A 244 -6.43 -15.14 -12.52
C GLU A 244 -7.90 -14.74 -12.47
N LYS A 245 -8.19 -13.47 -12.14
CA LYS A 245 -9.55 -12.92 -12.20
C LYS A 245 -10.17 -13.09 -13.58
N GLU A 246 -9.45 -12.74 -14.63
CA GLU A 246 -9.97 -12.83 -15.99
C GLU A 246 -10.21 -14.29 -16.42
N LYS A 247 -9.27 -15.19 -16.09
CA LYS A 247 -9.39 -16.63 -16.37
C LYS A 247 -10.58 -17.27 -15.66
N THR A 248 -10.71 -17.03 -14.35
CA THR A 248 -11.78 -17.58 -13.52
C THR A 248 -13.15 -17.09 -13.98
N LEU A 249 -13.32 -15.78 -14.20
CA LEU A 249 -14.57 -15.21 -14.71
C LEU A 249 -14.91 -15.73 -16.11
N SER A 250 -13.91 -15.91 -16.98
CA SER A 250 -14.12 -16.51 -18.30
C SER A 250 -14.55 -17.97 -18.20
N SER A 251 -13.95 -18.75 -17.30
CA SER A 251 -14.30 -20.15 -17.05
C SER A 251 -15.72 -20.29 -16.51
N LEU A 252 -16.12 -19.48 -15.52
CA LEU A 252 -17.47 -19.51 -14.95
C LEU A 252 -18.53 -19.13 -15.99
N ARG A 253 -18.25 -18.11 -16.83
CA ARG A 253 -19.15 -17.77 -17.95
C ARG A 253 -19.28 -18.89 -18.97
N GLN A 254 -18.23 -19.68 -19.17
CA GLN A 254 -18.26 -20.84 -20.05
C GLN A 254 -19.07 -21.99 -19.45
N GLU A 255 -18.89 -22.29 -18.16
CA GLU A 255 -19.68 -23.27 -17.40
C GLU A 255 -21.18 -22.94 -17.47
N LYS A 256 -21.54 -21.66 -17.27
CA LYS A 256 -22.93 -21.17 -17.47
C LYS A 256 -23.46 -21.47 -18.86
N LYS A 257 -22.68 -21.20 -19.91
CA LYS A 257 -23.09 -21.48 -21.29
C LYS A 257 -23.32 -22.98 -21.47
N GLU A 258 -22.41 -23.83 -21.02
CA GLU A 258 -22.52 -25.28 -21.16
C GLU A 258 -23.75 -25.85 -20.42
N LEU A 259 -24.05 -25.33 -19.23
CA LEU A 259 -25.25 -25.66 -18.46
C LEU A 259 -26.54 -25.32 -19.23
N LEU A 260 -26.61 -24.14 -19.85
CA LEU A 260 -27.74 -23.73 -20.68
C LEU A 260 -27.91 -24.64 -21.90
N HIS A 261 -26.81 -25.00 -22.58
CA HIS A 261 -26.84 -25.92 -23.72
C HIS A 261 -27.31 -27.32 -23.30
N ARG A 262 -26.82 -27.85 -22.17
CA ARG A 262 -27.24 -29.15 -21.63
C ARG A 262 -28.73 -29.14 -21.27
N THR A 263 -29.19 -28.09 -20.59
CA THR A 263 -30.59 -27.90 -20.23
C THR A 263 -31.50 -27.90 -21.46
N HIS A 264 -31.15 -27.12 -22.49
CA HIS A 264 -31.89 -27.05 -23.74
C HIS A 264 -31.96 -28.40 -24.47
N ARG A 265 -30.86 -29.16 -24.47
CA ARG A 265 -30.82 -30.50 -25.06
C ARG A 265 -31.77 -31.47 -24.34
N ILE A 266 -31.75 -31.48 -23.00
CA ILE A 266 -32.64 -32.32 -22.19
C ILE A 266 -34.12 -31.96 -22.46
N LEU A 267 -34.45 -30.66 -22.52
CA LEU A 267 -35.82 -30.23 -22.79
C LEU A 267 -36.31 -30.64 -24.20
N LYS A 268 -35.41 -30.66 -25.19
CA LYS A 268 -35.70 -31.17 -26.54
C LYS A 268 -35.91 -32.68 -26.57
N GLU A 269 -35.10 -33.44 -25.84
CA GLU A 269 -35.19 -34.90 -25.76
C GLU A 269 -36.40 -35.40 -24.94
N LYS A 270 -36.97 -34.56 -24.04
CA LYS A 270 -38.17 -34.91 -23.26
C LYS A 270 -39.49 -34.56 -23.94
N LYS A 271 -39.52 -33.63 -24.89
CA LYS A 271 -40.71 -33.34 -25.72
C LYS A 271 -41.22 -34.54 -26.57
N PRO A 272 -40.40 -35.47 -27.08
CA PRO A 272 -40.90 -36.67 -27.76
C PRO A 272 -41.45 -37.76 -26.83
N LEU A 273 -41.45 -37.59 -25.50
CA LEU A 273 -41.94 -38.62 -24.56
C LEU A 273 -43.46 -38.64 -24.36
N THR A 274 -44.22 -37.99 -25.25
CA THR A 274 -45.69 -38.02 -25.24
C THR A 274 -46.25 -39.25 -25.97
N ASP A 275 -45.41 -40.04 -26.66
CA ASP A 275 -45.86 -41.22 -27.44
C ASP A 275 -46.05 -42.51 -26.62
N TRP A 276 -45.62 -42.55 -25.35
CA TRP A 276 -45.78 -43.77 -24.53
C TRP A 276 -47.21 -43.99 -24.01
N SER A 277 -48.14 -43.04 -24.21
CA SER A 277 -49.56 -43.23 -23.89
C SER A 277 -50.28 -44.20 -24.84
N ASN A 278 -49.62 -44.67 -25.90
CA ASN A 278 -50.22 -45.56 -26.90
C ASN A 278 -49.75 -47.03 -26.79
N ILE A 279 -48.98 -47.40 -25.76
CA ILE A 279 -48.37 -48.75 -25.62
C ILE A 279 -48.99 -49.57 -24.48
N THR A 280 -50.10 -49.12 -23.88
CA THR A 280 -50.83 -49.91 -22.87
C THR A 280 -52.35 -49.74 -22.99
N GLY A 281 -52.92 -50.37 -24.01
CA GLY A 281 -54.35 -50.72 -24.10
C GLY A 281 -54.44 -52.11 -24.72
N SER A 282 -55.18 -53.09 -24.22
CA SER A 282 -56.43 -53.03 -23.49
C SER A 282 -56.66 -54.37 -22.78
N THR A 283 -56.91 -54.36 -21.47
CA THR A 283 -57.75 -55.35 -20.76
C THR A 283 -58.11 -54.78 -19.38
N PRO A 284 -59.23 -54.06 -19.22
CA PRO A 284 -59.79 -53.75 -17.92
C PRO A 284 -60.94 -54.72 -17.62
N CYS A 285 -60.72 -55.66 -16.71
CA CYS A 285 -61.77 -56.43 -16.06
C CYS A 285 -62.48 -55.52 -15.03
N MET A 286 -63.68 -55.04 -15.38
CA MET A 286 -64.55 -54.28 -14.47
C MET A 286 -65.74 -55.15 -14.08
N MET A 287 -65.88 -55.41 -12.78
CA MET A 287 -67.07 -56.02 -12.19
C MET A 287 -68.23 -54.99 -12.16
N SER A 288 -69.38 -55.46 -12.63
CA SER A 288 -70.78 -55.06 -12.37
C SER A 288 -71.09 -53.64 -11.85
N LEU A 289 -71.95 -52.92 -12.56
CA LEU A 289 -73.38 -52.74 -12.23
C LEU A 289 -74.07 -51.96 -13.37
N SER A 290 -75.26 -52.42 -13.74
CA SER A 290 -76.08 -51.97 -14.88
C SER A 290 -76.51 -50.50 -14.79
N PRO A 291 -76.50 -49.72 -15.89
CA PRO A 291 -77.09 -48.38 -15.93
C PRO A 291 -78.46 -48.35 -16.62
N LEU A 292 -79.41 -47.64 -16.00
CA LEU A 292 -80.69 -47.26 -16.59
C LEU A 292 -80.47 -46.15 -17.62
N THR A 293 -81.08 -46.33 -18.77
CA THR A 293 -81.14 -45.44 -19.94
C THR A 293 -81.89 -44.15 -19.65
N ILE A 294 -81.48 -43.02 -20.27
CA ILE A 294 -82.30 -42.15 -21.13
C ILE A 294 -81.39 -41.13 -21.83
N HIS A 295 -81.77 -40.88 -23.08
CA HIS A 295 -81.07 -40.30 -24.22
C HIS A 295 -80.84 -38.77 -24.23
N ARG A 296 -79.86 -38.42 -25.09
CA ARG A 296 -79.79 -37.28 -26.05
C ARG A 296 -79.64 -35.86 -25.48
N ALA A 297 -79.01 -34.91 -26.15
CA ALA A 297 -77.96 -34.81 -27.20
C ALA A 297 -77.89 -33.31 -27.54
N ALA A 298 -76.69 -32.86 -27.96
CA ALA A 298 -76.43 -31.61 -28.69
C ALA A 298 -76.52 -30.33 -27.83
N GLN A 299 -75.71 -29.28 -28.00
CA GLN A 299 -74.67 -28.92 -28.96
C GLN A 299 -73.99 -27.65 -28.39
N GLU A 300 -72.70 -27.45 -28.67
CA GLU A 300 -72.03 -26.15 -28.97
C GLU A 300 -72.17 -24.97 -27.97
N SER A 301 -71.19 -24.11 -27.71
CA SER A 301 -69.85 -23.84 -28.25
C SER A 301 -69.26 -22.69 -27.40
N LEU A 302 -67.92 -22.59 -27.36
CA LEU A 302 -67.08 -21.38 -27.34
C LEU A 302 -67.54 -20.13 -26.53
N LYS A 303 -66.72 -19.37 -25.79
CA LYS A 303 -65.31 -19.38 -25.37
C LYS A 303 -65.14 -18.05 -24.59
N ASP A 304 -64.06 -17.97 -23.82
CA ASP A 304 -63.39 -16.74 -23.36
C ASP A 304 -64.01 -15.92 -22.21
N SER A 305 -63.39 -16.08 -21.04
CA SER A 305 -63.39 -15.10 -19.94
C SER A 305 -62.07 -15.23 -19.19
N CYS A 306 -61.08 -14.41 -19.55
CA CYS A 306 -59.98 -14.07 -18.65
C CYS A 306 -59.78 -12.55 -18.67
N SER A 307 -60.45 -11.91 -17.72
CA SER A 307 -60.32 -10.52 -17.32
C SER A 307 -59.01 -10.27 -16.57
N LEU A 308 -58.21 -9.31 -17.06
CA LEU A 308 -57.68 -8.09 -16.40
C LEU A 308 -57.54 -8.05 -14.85
N PRO A 309 -56.80 -7.08 -14.25
CA PRO A 309 -55.51 -6.43 -14.60
C PRO A 309 -54.63 -6.13 -13.33
N ARG A 310 -53.67 -5.18 -13.43
CA ARG A 310 -53.10 -4.30 -12.37
C ARG A 310 -51.91 -4.91 -11.55
N ARG A 311 -50.83 -4.21 -11.16
CA ARG A 311 -50.62 -2.76 -10.91
C ARG A 311 -49.12 -2.43 -10.67
N ARG A 312 -48.65 -1.29 -11.20
CA ARG A 312 -47.40 -0.53 -10.90
C ARG A 312 -47.55 0.31 -9.61
N SER A 313 -46.47 0.54 -8.84
CA SER A 313 -46.11 1.79 -8.10
C SER A 313 -44.96 1.51 -7.11
N SER A 314 -43.73 2.06 -7.21
CA SER A 314 -43.22 3.44 -7.00
C SER A 314 -42.87 3.83 -5.55
N HIS A 315 -41.61 4.24 -5.36
CA HIS A 315 -41.05 5.23 -4.40
C HIS A 315 -41.06 4.98 -2.88
N ARG A 316 -39.85 4.95 -2.28
CA ARG A 316 -39.29 5.90 -1.27
C ARG A 316 -37.75 5.79 -1.30
N LYS A 317 -36.95 6.80 -1.67
CA LYS A 317 -36.50 8.02 -0.95
C LYS A 317 -35.67 7.77 0.33
N THR A 318 -34.37 8.06 0.20
CA THR A 318 -33.47 8.82 1.10
C THR A 318 -33.34 8.39 2.56
N THR A 319 -32.12 8.02 2.96
CA THR A 319 -31.55 8.42 4.26
C THR A 319 -30.03 8.36 4.19
N ASP A 320 -29.41 9.54 4.27
CA ASP A 320 -28.02 9.76 4.63
C ASP A 320 -27.66 9.08 5.95
N ARG A 321 -26.42 8.57 6.09
CA ARG A 321 -25.78 8.43 7.41
C ARG A 321 -24.24 8.53 7.28
N PRO A 322 -23.56 9.22 8.21
CA PRO A 322 -22.34 9.96 7.89
C PRO A 322 -21.03 9.25 8.29
N VAL A 323 -19.94 9.88 7.84
CA VAL A 323 -18.55 9.75 8.26
C VAL A 323 -18.43 9.61 9.78
N SER A 324 -17.80 8.51 10.22
CA SER A 324 -17.35 8.34 11.60
C SER A 324 -16.01 9.06 11.79
N ALA A 325 -16.04 10.12 12.59
CA ALA A 325 -14.89 10.67 13.28
C ALA A 325 -15.09 10.40 14.78
N GLN A 326 -14.29 9.52 15.38
CA GLN A 326 -14.05 9.46 16.83
C GLN A 326 -12.87 8.51 17.13
N GLY A 327 -12.00 8.92 18.03
CA GLY A 327 -10.77 8.24 18.45
C GLY A 327 -9.59 9.21 18.45
N GLU A 328 -9.64 10.28 19.25
CA GLU A 328 -9.08 10.31 20.61
C GLU A 328 -7.57 9.99 20.63
N ASN A 329 -6.75 11.04 20.79
CA ASN A 329 -5.72 11.05 21.83
C ASN A 329 -5.27 12.49 22.09
N ASN A 330 -5.64 12.96 23.27
CA ASN A 330 -5.15 14.17 23.92
C ASN A 330 -3.66 14.01 24.24
N ASN A 331 -2.88 15.07 24.01
CA ASN A 331 -1.93 15.54 25.02
C ASN A 331 -1.58 17.01 24.74
N SER A 332 -2.20 17.87 25.53
CA SER A 332 -1.74 19.24 25.77
C SER A 332 -0.53 19.18 26.70
N LEU A 333 0.57 19.83 26.35
CA LEU A 333 1.38 20.50 27.35
C LEU A 333 2.14 21.68 26.72
N LYS A 334 1.73 22.87 27.16
CA LYS A 334 2.51 24.11 27.10
C LYS A 334 3.72 23.97 28.01
N GLN A 335 4.89 24.44 27.58
CA GLN A 335 5.93 25.07 28.43
C GLN A 335 6.97 25.68 27.48
N GLU A 336 6.99 27.01 27.36
CA GLU A 336 7.84 27.93 28.13
C GLU A 336 9.28 27.99 27.61
N SER A 337 9.55 29.08 26.89
CA SER A 337 10.87 29.62 26.58
C SER A 337 11.50 30.25 27.83
N PRO A 338 12.79 29.99 28.13
CA PRO A 338 13.50 30.77 29.13
C PRO A 338 14.27 31.92 28.46
N ILE A 339 13.97 33.13 28.94
CA ILE A 339 14.84 34.30 28.86
C ILE A 339 16.00 34.05 29.83
N SER A 340 17.24 34.07 29.36
CA SER A 340 18.42 34.25 30.20
C SER A 340 19.12 35.56 29.82
N VAL A 341 18.91 36.54 30.68
CA VAL A 341 19.66 37.80 30.82
C VAL A 341 21.07 37.47 31.28
N LEU A 342 22.09 37.94 30.57
CA LEU A 342 23.41 38.22 31.17
C LEU A 342 24.08 39.38 30.43
N GLU A 343 23.64 40.57 30.82
CA GLU A 343 24.46 41.69 31.30
C GLU A 343 25.99 41.62 31.05
N GLY A 344 26.55 42.60 30.32
CA GLY A 344 28.00 42.84 30.36
C GLY A 344 28.61 43.64 29.21
N ARG A 345 28.67 44.96 29.38
CA ARG A 345 29.70 45.89 28.84
C ARG A 345 29.67 46.29 27.35
N ARG A 346 29.12 47.49 27.12
CA ARG A 346 29.67 48.53 26.22
C ARG A 346 30.71 49.37 27.00
N PRO A 347 31.30 50.44 26.43
CA PRO A 347 32.11 50.55 25.20
C PRO A 347 33.42 51.33 25.48
N PHE A 348 34.36 51.37 24.53
CA PHE A 348 35.29 52.51 24.43
C PHE A 348 35.43 52.96 22.98
N ARG A 349 35.26 54.28 22.82
CA ARG A 349 35.41 55.09 21.62
C ARG A 349 36.57 56.03 21.93
N VAL A 350 37.62 55.98 21.13
CA VAL A 350 38.49 57.11 20.76
C VAL A 350 38.71 56.98 19.27
#